data_AF-A0A0D1A7C2-F1
#
_entry.id   AF-A0A0D1A7C2-F1
#
_cell.length_a   1.000
_cell.length_b   1.000
_cell.length_c   1.000
_cell.angle_alpha   90.00
_cell.angle_beta   90.00
_cell.angle_gamma   90.00
#
_symmetry.space_group_name_H-M   'P 1'
#
loop_
_entity.id
_entity.type
_entity.pdbx_description
1 polymer ?
#
loop_
_entity_poly.entity_id
_entity_poly.type
_entity_poly.pdbx_seq_one_letter_code
_entity_poly.pdbx_strand_id
1 'polypeptide(L)'
;MPILMGFFVFFFVFLISGMALLKERTSGTLDRLLATPVKRYEIEFGYMASYGILAIFQTILIVIVTIWLLGIEVVGNVFGVVMINLVLALVALAFGILLSTFANSEFQMVQFIPLVVIPQIFFSGIIPLDSMASWVKDISYVIPIKYSGDAATKIIMNSKNLLNVWPDIGVLLIFLVILTILNIRGLRRYRKV
;
A
#
# COMPACT_ATOMS: atom_id res chain seq x y z
N MET A 1 -7.37 16.71 2.05
CA MET A 1 -5.90 16.82 1.83
C MET A 1 -5.12 15.61 2.37
N PRO A 2 -5.31 15.13 3.62
CA PRO A 2 -4.59 13.95 4.13
C PRO A 2 -4.74 12.69 3.28
N ILE A 3 -5.92 12.52 2.68
CA ILE A 3 -6.22 11.42 1.75
C ILE A 3 -5.33 11.43 0.50
N LEU A 4 -5.04 12.63 -0.06
CA LEU A 4 -4.19 12.75 -1.25
C LEU A 4 -2.74 12.34 -0.94
N MET A 5 -2.25 12.64 0.26
CA MET A 5 -0.94 12.19 0.74
C MET A 5 -0.87 10.65 0.73
N GLY A 6 -1.88 9.99 1.35
CA GLY A 6 -1.97 8.53 1.34
C GLY A 6 -2.11 7.95 -0.07
N PHE A 7 -2.86 8.62 -0.96
CA PHE A 7 -2.96 8.24 -2.36
C PHE A 7 -1.60 8.23 -3.07
N PHE A 8 -0.81 9.29 -2.96
CA PHE A 8 0.50 9.33 -3.62
C PHE A 8 1.46 8.28 -3.05
N VAL A 9 1.45 8.08 -1.73
CA VAL A 9 2.22 7.00 -1.09
C VAL A 9 1.82 5.66 -1.67
N PHE A 10 0.52 5.34 -1.67
CA PHE A 10 0.02 4.07 -2.20
C PHE A 10 0.38 3.90 -3.68
N PHE A 11 0.09 4.91 -4.51
CA PHE A 11 0.29 4.86 -5.96
C PHE A 11 1.74 4.56 -6.34
N PHE A 12 2.68 5.34 -5.82
CA PHE A 12 4.08 5.19 -6.19
C PHE A 12 4.68 3.91 -5.61
N VAL A 13 4.36 3.53 -4.36
CA VAL A 13 4.88 2.28 -3.78
C VAL A 13 4.34 1.07 -4.52
N PHE A 14 3.03 1.05 -4.83
CA PHE A 14 2.40 0.00 -5.63
C PHE A 14 3.08 -0.17 -6.99
N LEU A 15 3.31 0.94 -7.69
CA LEU A 15 3.87 0.94 -9.04
C LEU A 15 5.35 0.51 -9.05
N ILE A 16 6.17 1.09 -8.18
CA ILE A 16 7.60 0.78 -8.09
C ILE A 16 7.81 -0.67 -7.69
N SER A 17 7.13 -1.14 -6.63
CA SER A 17 7.28 -2.52 -6.15
C SER A 17 6.77 -3.55 -7.15
N GLY A 18 5.61 -3.29 -7.78
CA GLY A 18 5.06 -4.20 -8.78
C GLY A 18 5.92 -4.32 -10.03
N MET A 19 6.46 -3.21 -10.55
CA MET A 19 7.37 -3.25 -11.70
C MET A 19 8.72 -3.88 -11.34
N ALA A 20 9.25 -3.58 -10.15
CA ALA A 20 10.52 -4.16 -9.69
C ALA A 20 10.42 -5.68 -9.55
N LEU A 21 9.37 -6.20 -8.93
CA LEU A 21 9.19 -7.65 -8.80
C LEU A 21 8.86 -8.31 -10.14
N LEU A 22 8.10 -7.63 -11.00
CA LEU A 22 7.88 -8.10 -12.37
C LEU A 22 9.21 -8.28 -13.11
N LYS A 23 10.12 -7.31 -12.99
CA LYS A 23 11.45 -7.38 -13.61
C LYS A 23 12.28 -8.52 -13.07
N GLU A 24 12.25 -8.77 -11.77
CA GLU A 24 12.92 -9.93 -11.13
C GLU A 24 12.36 -11.28 -11.62
N ARG A 25 11.06 -11.32 -11.92
CA ARG A 25 10.42 -12.50 -12.50
C ARG A 25 10.78 -12.70 -13.96
N THR A 26 10.73 -11.64 -14.77
CA THR A 26 11.03 -11.72 -16.21
C THR A 26 12.52 -11.89 -16.49
N SER A 27 13.40 -11.45 -15.59
CA SER A 27 14.85 -11.72 -15.65
C SER A 27 15.23 -13.14 -15.23
N GLY A 28 14.29 -13.90 -14.64
CA GLY A 28 14.52 -15.26 -14.14
C GLY A 28 15.23 -15.33 -12.79
N THR A 29 15.49 -14.20 -12.11
CA THR A 29 16.08 -14.22 -10.76
C THR A 29 15.16 -14.91 -9.77
N LEU A 30 13.85 -14.63 -9.84
CA LEU A 30 12.86 -15.27 -8.97
C LEU A 30 12.84 -16.80 -9.13
N ASP A 31 12.95 -17.30 -10.36
CA ASP A 31 12.96 -18.74 -10.65
C ASP A 31 14.22 -19.41 -10.07
N ARG A 32 15.38 -18.73 -10.15
CA ARG A 32 16.63 -19.19 -9.53
C ARG A 32 16.52 -19.24 -8.01
N LEU A 33 15.89 -18.25 -7.38
CA LEU A 33 15.64 -18.24 -5.94
C LEU A 33 14.72 -19.39 -5.51
N LEU A 34 13.67 -19.67 -6.28
CA LEU A 34 12.73 -20.77 -6.00
C LEU A 34 13.35 -22.16 -6.17
N ALA A 35 14.48 -22.29 -6.89
CA ALA A 35 15.25 -23.52 -7.02
C ALA A 35 16.21 -23.79 -5.84
N THR A 36 16.45 -22.79 -4.99
CA THR A 36 17.27 -22.94 -3.78
C THR A 36 16.47 -23.58 -2.63
N PRO A 37 17.10 -24.11 -1.57
CA PRO A 37 16.39 -24.65 -0.41
C PRO A 37 15.67 -23.60 0.48
N VAL A 38 15.60 -22.34 0.03
CA VAL A 38 14.95 -21.24 0.75
C VAL A 38 13.43 -21.40 0.73
N LYS A 39 12.78 -21.17 1.87
CA LYS A 39 11.33 -21.33 2.00
C LYS A 39 10.62 -20.12 1.38
N ARG A 40 9.43 -20.35 0.81
CA ARG A 40 8.65 -19.29 0.12
C ARG A 40 8.34 -18.07 0.97
N TYR A 41 8.08 -18.25 2.26
CA TYR A 41 7.84 -17.14 3.16
C TYR A 41 9.11 -16.30 3.37
N GLU A 42 10.30 -16.91 3.32
CA GLU A 42 11.58 -16.20 3.44
C GLU A 42 11.85 -15.37 2.19
N ILE A 43 11.47 -15.88 1.01
CA ILE A 43 11.53 -15.12 -0.25
C ILE A 43 10.59 -13.92 -0.19
N GLU A 44 9.33 -14.12 0.21
CA GLU A 44 8.34 -13.04 0.35
C GLU A 44 8.83 -11.97 1.32
N PHE A 45 9.26 -12.35 2.53
CA PHE A 45 9.77 -11.40 3.51
C PHE A 45 11.07 -10.72 3.04
N GLY A 46 11.92 -11.41 2.26
CA GLY A 46 13.11 -10.81 1.66
C GLY A 46 12.78 -9.70 0.67
N TYR A 47 11.77 -9.90 -0.19
CA TYR A 47 11.28 -8.86 -1.09
C TYR A 47 10.56 -7.74 -0.35
N MET A 48 9.72 -8.08 0.63
CA MET A 48 9.06 -7.09 1.48
C MET A 48 10.08 -6.23 2.23
N ALA A 49 11.19 -6.80 2.71
CA ALA A 49 12.25 -6.04 3.37
C ALA A 49 13.01 -5.16 2.37
N SER A 50 13.42 -5.72 1.23
CA SER A 50 14.22 -5.00 0.21
C SER A 50 13.46 -3.81 -0.35
N TYR A 51 12.24 -4.02 -0.84
CA TYR A 51 11.40 -2.96 -1.36
C TYR A 51 10.72 -2.14 -0.25
N GLY A 52 10.58 -2.69 0.95
CA GLY A 52 10.10 -1.97 2.13
C GLY A 52 11.02 -0.83 2.53
N ILE A 53 12.34 -0.99 2.42
CA ILE A 53 13.28 0.11 2.64
C ILE A 53 13.02 1.27 1.67
N LEU A 54 12.85 0.96 0.38
CA LEU A 54 12.48 1.98 -0.63
C LEU A 54 11.14 2.63 -0.30
N ALA A 55 10.15 1.86 0.11
CA ALA A 55 8.84 2.36 0.51
C ALA A 55 8.93 3.30 1.72
N ILE A 56 9.79 3.02 2.70
CA ILE A 56 10.05 3.90 3.86
C ILE A 56 10.61 5.23 3.39
N PHE A 57 11.71 5.21 2.62
CA PHE A 57 12.34 6.44 2.11
C PHE A 57 11.37 7.27 1.28
N GLN A 58 10.65 6.62 0.36
CA GLN A 58 9.66 7.27 -0.49
C GLN A 58 8.50 7.86 0.30
N THR A 59 8.02 7.15 1.33
CA THR A 59 6.94 7.65 2.21
C THR A 59 7.39 8.89 2.97
N ILE A 60 8.59 8.86 3.57
CA ILE A 60 9.14 10.02 4.28
C ILE A 60 9.26 11.21 3.33
N LEU A 61 9.80 10.99 2.12
CA LEU A 61 9.92 12.03 1.11
C LEU A 61 8.56 12.61 0.73
N ILE A 62 7.56 11.77 0.46
CA ILE A 62 6.21 12.23 0.11
C ILE A 62 5.59 13.02 1.26
N VAL A 63 5.71 12.57 2.51
CA VAL A 63 5.18 13.30 3.68
C VAL A 63 5.85 14.67 3.80
N ILE A 64 7.17 14.75 3.72
CA ILE A 64 7.93 16.01 3.80
C ILE A 64 7.51 16.96 2.68
N VAL A 65 7.54 16.49 1.42
CA VAL A 65 7.16 17.28 0.25
C VAL A 65 5.71 17.76 0.37
N THR A 66 4.79 16.91 0.82
CA THR A 66 3.39 17.28 0.96
C THR A 66 3.21 18.36 2.04
N ILE A 67 3.90 18.23 3.19
CA ILE A 67 3.83 19.25 4.27
C ILE A 67 4.44 20.57 3.81
N TRP A 68 5.62 20.55 3.21
CA TRP A 68 6.36 21.75 2.83
C TRP A 68 5.81 22.43 1.57
N LEU A 69 5.55 21.67 0.51
CA LEU A 69 5.14 22.20 -0.79
C LEU A 69 3.66 22.58 -0.82
N LEU A 70 2.80 21.80 -0.16
CA LEU A 70 1.35 22.07 -0.12
C LEU A 70 0.94 22.88 1.12
N GLY A 71 1.89 23.27 1.96
CA GLY A 71 1.65 24.11 3.14
C GLY A 71 0.69 23.47 4.15
N ILE A 72 0.75 22.15 4.33
CA ILE A 72 -0.14 21.47 5.28
C ILE A 72 0.34 21.74 6.70
N GLU A 73 -0.43 22.51 7.45
CA GLU A 73 -0.24 22.66 8.88
C GLU A 73 -0.66 21.37 9.60
N VAL A 74 0.32 20.66 10.15
CA VAL A 74 0.07 19.46 10.96
C VAL A 74 -0.09 19.91 12.41
N VAL A 75 -1.33 19.98 12.89
CA VAL A 75 -1.65 20.39 14.27
C VAL A 75 -1.30 19.27 15.28
N GLY A 76 -1.23 18.02 14.82
CA GLY A 76 -0.82 16.86 15.60
C GLY A 76 0.67 16.50 15.46
N ASN A 77 0.99 15.23 15.70
CA ASN A 77 2.36 14.72 15.60
C ASN A 77 2.67 14.19 14.19
N VAL A 78 3.65 14.80 13.51
CA VAL A 78 4.15 14.37 12.19
C VAL A 78 4.62 12.92 12.18
N PHE A 79 5.21 12.44 13.27
CA PHE A 79 5.61 11.03 13.39
C PHE A 79 4.42 10.07 13.23
N GLY A 80 3.25 10.43 13.77
CA GLY A 80 2.03 9.63 13.61
C GLY A 80 1.56 9.58 12.17
N VAL A 81 1.66 10.71 11.44
CA VAL A 81 1.35 10.79 10.01
C VAL A 81 2.28 9.88 9.21
N VAL A 82 3.59 9.93 9.49
CA VAL A 82 4.58 9.05 8.85
C VAL A 82 4.27 7.58 9.13
N MET A 83 4.00 7.21 10.38
CA MET A 83 3.68 5.82 10.76
C MET A 83 2.45 5.27 10.05
N ILE A 84 1.35 6.03 10.00
CA ILE A 84 0.13 5.62 9.28
C ILE A 84 0.44 5.38 7.79
N ASN A 85 1.11 6.33 7.15
CA ASN A 85 1.45 6.23 5.74
C ASN A 85 2.45 5.12 5.46
N LEU A 86 3.34 4.79 6.40
CA LEU A 86 4.29 3.70 6.28
C LEU A 86 3.58 2.34 6.33
N VAL A 87 2.57 2.19 7.20
CA VAL A 87 1.72 0.99 7.19
C VAL A 87 0.93 0.89 5.88
N LEU A 88 0.38 2.01 5.38
CA LEU A 88 -0.28 2.04 4.07
C LEU A 88 0.70 1.67 2.93
N ALA A 89 1.94 2.14 3.00
CA ALA A 89 2.99 1.82 2.04
C ALA A 89 3.29 0.32 2.01
N LEU A 90 3.35 -0.35 3.17
CA LEU A 90 3.49 -1.81 3.23
C LEU A 90 2.29 -2.54 2.62
N VAL A 91 1.07 -2.02 2.80
CA VAL A 91 -0.12 -2.56 2.13
C VAL A 91 -0.01 -2.39 0.62
N ALA A 92 0.40 -1.21 0.15
CA ALA A 92 0.62 -0.93 -1.28
C ALA A 92 1.71 -1.82 -1.89
N LEU A 93 2.78 -2.06 -1.13
CA LEU A 93 3.86 -2.98 -1.47
C LEU A 93 3.31 -4.39 -1.68
N ALA A 94 2.52 -4.89 -0.73
CA ALA A 94 1.93 -6.22 -0.81
C ALA A 94 0.97 -6.35 -2.02
N PHE A 95 0.22 -5.29 -2.35
CA PHE A 95 -0.58 -5.20 -3.58
C PHE A 95 0.28 -5.24 -4.84
N GLY A 96 1.38 -4.48 -4.88
CA GLY A 96 2.31 -4.45 -6.02
C GLY A 96 2.93 -5.81 -6.26
N ILE A 97 3.38 -6.47 -5.19
CA ILE A 97 3.88 -7.85 -5.21
C ILE A 97 2.81 -8.80 -5.76
N LEU A 98 1.60 -8.77 -5.19
CA LEU A 98 0.50 -9.66 -5.62
C LEU A 98 0.17 -9.51 -7.10
N LEU A 99 -0.01 -8.27 -7.58
CA LEU A 99 -0.43 -8.03 -8.96
C LEU A 99 0.69 -8.23 -9.99
N SER A 100 1.95 -8.08 -9.58
CA SER A 100 3.09 -8.44 -10.44
C SER A 100 3.11 -9.93 -10.81
N THR A 101 2.50 -10.81 -10.01
CA THR A 101 2.36 -12.24 -10.35
C THR A 101 1.42 -12.47 -11.55
N PHE A 102 0.48 -11.55 -11.80
CA PHE A 102 -0.46 -11.62 -12.91
C PHE A 102 -0.03 -10.79 -14.13
N ALA A 103 0.82 -9.77 -13.94
CA ALA A 103 1.34 -8.92 -15.02
C ALA A 103 2.44 -9.64 -15.81
N ASN A 104 2.42 -9.61 -17.14
CA ASN A 104 3.49 -10.13 -17.99
C ASN A 104 4.38 -9.03 -18.62
N SER A 105 4.01 -7.76 -18.47
CA SER A 105 4.79 -6.61 -18.92
C SER A 105 4.54 -5.40 -18.02
N GLU A 106 5.47 -4.45 -18.02
CA GLU A 106 5.31 -3.20 -17.26
C GLU A 106 4.04 -2.46 -17.70
N PHE A 107 3.70 -2.54 -18.99
CA PHE A 107 2.43 -2.01 -19.50
C PHE A 107 1.22 -2.68 -18.82
N GLN A 108 1.22 -4.01 -18.63
CA GLN A 108 0.15 -4.68 -17.88
C GLN A 108 0.12 -4.27 -16.41
N MET A 109 1.28 -3.97 -15.81
CA MET A 109 1.33 -3.42 -14.44
C MET A 109 0.63 -2.06 -14.35
N VAL A 110 0.86 -1.18 -15.33
CA VAL A 110 0.18 0.12 -15.45
C VAL A 110 -1.33 -0.06 -15.65
N GLN A 111 -1.77 -1.09 -16.38
CA GLN A 111 -3.21 -1.40 -16.55
C GLN A 111 -3.91 -1.85 -15.24
N PHE A 112 -3.16 -2.23 -14.19
CA PHE A 112 -3.76 -2.49 -12.88
C PHE A 112 -4.07 -1.22 -12.08
N ILE A 113 -3.53 -0.06 -12.47
CA ILE A 113 -3.84 1.25 -11.84
C ILE A 113 -5.35 1.54 -11.83
N PRO A 114 -6.08 1.49 -12.96
CA PRO A 114 -7.52 1.72 -12.95
C PRO A 114 -8.30 0.67 -12.16
N LEU A 115 -7.76 -0.54 -11.96
CA LEU A 115 -8.43 -1.59 -11.20
C LEU A 115 -8.23 -1.46 -9.69
N VAL A 116 -7.05 -1.02 -9.24
CA VAL A 116 -6.71 -0.96 -7.81
C VAL A 116 -6.62 0.46 -7.30
N VAL A 117 -5.83 1.30 -7.95
CA VAL A 117 -5.50 2.65 -7.45
C VAL A 117 -6.69 3.59 -7.61
N ILE A 118 -7.38 3.56 -8.75
CA ILE A 118 -8.51 4.48 -9.00
C ILE A 118 -9.68 4.22 -8.03
N PRO A 119 -10.16 2.99 -7.80
CA PRO A 119 -11.20 2.75 -6.81
C PRO A 119 -10.78 3.24 -5.42
N GLN A 120 -9.50 3.14 -5.08
CA GLN A 120 -9.04 3.61 -3.77
C GLN A 120 -9.26 5.11 -3.59
N ILE A 121 -8.94 5.96 -4.58
CA ILE A 121 -9.16 7.41 -4.45
C ILE A 121 -10.65 7.76 -4.45
N PHE A 122 -11.46 7.11 -5.28
CA PHE A 122 -12.91 7.40 -5.36
C PHE A 122 -13.64 7.06 -4.07
N PHE A 123 -13.30 5.93 -3.44
CA PHE A 123 -13.98 5.44 -2.24
C PHE A 123 -13.21 5.73 -0.93
N SER A 124 -12.15 6.54 -1.01
CA SER A 124 -11.32 6.93 0.15
C SER A 124 -12.01 7.87 1.15
N GLY A 125 -13.16 8.46 0.79
CA GLY A 125 -13.80 9.52 1.56
C GLY A 125 -13.43 10.95 1.13
N ILE A 126 -12.70 11.12 0.01
CA ILE A 126 -12.49 12.44 -0.60
C ILE A 126 -13.81 13.07 -1.02
N ILE A 127 -14.75 12.26 -1.52
CA ILE A 127 -16.14 12.67 -1.75
C ILE A 127 -16.95 12.21 -0.53
N PRO A 128 -17.82 13.05 0.05
CA PRO A 128 -18.66 12.66 1.18
C PRO A 128 -19.44 11.38 0.87
N LEU A 129 -19.13 10.29 1.58
CA LEU A 129 -19.75 8.98 1.36
C LEU A 129 -21.17 8.90 1.93
N ASP A 130 -21.52 9.78 2.88
CA ASP A 130 -22.83 9.79 3.51
C ASP A 130 -23.95 10.32 2.59
N SER A 131 -23.59 11.02 1.51
CA SER A 131 -24.53 11.44 0.46
C SER A 131 -24.63 10.43 -0.69
N MET A 132 -23.89 9.31 -0.63
CA MET A 132 -23.92 8.27 -1.64
C MET A 132 -24.88 7.14 -1.27
N ALA A 133 -25.24 6.31 -2.26
CA ALA A 133 -26.06 5.13 -2.04
C ALA A 133 -25.38 4.15 -1.06
N SER A 134 -26.18 3.40 -0.28
CA SER A 134 -25.68 2.49 0.77
C SER A 134 -24.63 1.50 0.28
N TRP A 135 -24.81 0.94 -0.91
CA TRP A 135 -23.85 0.00 -1.50
C TRP A 135 -22.47 0.62 -1.76
N VAL A 136 -22.38 1.93 -1.99
CA VAL A 136 -21.10 2.65 -2.16
C VAL A 136 -20.37 2.73 -0.82
N LYS A 137 -21.12 2.97 0.25
CA LYS A 137 -20.59 3.00 1.62
C LYS A 137 -20.00 1.64 1.98
N ASP A 138 -20.64 0.55 1.59
CA ASP A 138 -20.17 -0.81 1.83
C ASP A 138 -18.83 -1.09 1.12
N ILE A 139 -18.68 -0.65 -0.13
CA ILE A 139 -17.43 -0.79 -0.90
C ILE A 139 -16.28 -0.07 -0.19
N SER A 140 -16.52 1.10 0.40
CA SER A 140 -15.49 1.89 1.08
C SER A 140 -14.77 1.13 2.20
N TYR A 141 -15.42 0.16 2.84
CA TYR A 141 -14.79 -0.64 3.89
C TYR A 141 -13.71 -1.59 3.37
N VAL A 142 -13.68 -1.87 2.06
CA VAL A 142 -12.68 -2.71 1.39
C VAL A 142 -11.52 -1.88 0.84
N ILE A 143 -11.43 -0.60 1.19
CA ILE A 143 -10.49 0.36 0.62
C ILE A 143 -9.45 0.78 1.68
N PRO A 144 -8.21 0.28 1.60
CA PRO A 144 -7.13 0.65 2.53
C PRO A 144 -6.91 2.16 2.68
N ILE A 145 -6.92 2.93 1.57
CA ILE A 145 -6.66 4.38 1.61
C ILE A 145 -7.67 5.11 2.49
N LYS A 146 -8.92 4.61 2.62
CA LYS A 146 -9.92 5.18 3.53
C LYS A 146 -9.42 5.22 4.96
N TYR A 147 -8.94 4.09 5.49
CA TYR A 147 -8.47 3.99 6.87
C TYR A 147 -7.24 4.86 7.12
N SER A 148 -6.30 4.89 6.18
CA SER A 148 -5.15 5.81 6.26
C SER A 148 -5.57 7.28 6.21
N GLY A 149 -6.54 7.62 5.36
CA GLY A 149 -7.08 8.95 5.20
C GLY A 149 -7.79 9.45 6.45
N ASP A 150 -8.64 8.61 7.04
CA ASP A 150 -9.35 8.88 8.30
C ASP A 150 -8.36 9.05 9.46
N ALA A 151 -7.39 8.15 9.58
CA ALA A 151 -6.35 8.22 10.60
C ALA A 151 -5.49 9.49 10.45
N ALA A 152 -5.02 9.78 9.25
CA ALA A 152 -4.21 10.98 8.99
C ALA A 152 -5.01 12.26 9.23
N THR A 153 -6.30 12.28 8.87
CA THR A 153 -7.20 13.41 9.15
C THR A 153 -7.37 13.63 10.65
N LYS A 154 -7.56 12.57 11.44
CA LYS A 154 -7.65 12.65 12.91
C LYS A 154 -6.37 13.23 13.54
N ILE A 155 -5.19 12.90 13.03
CA ILE A 155 -3.93 13.45 13.56
C ILE A 155 -3.72 14.89 13.09
N ILE A 156 -3.84 15.15 11.78
CA ILE A 156 -3.51 16.44 11.18
C ILE A 156 -4.48 17.53 11.63
N MET A 157 -5.79 17.23 11.65
CA MET A 157 -6.83 18.25 11.88
C MET A 157 -7.33 18.30 13.31
N ASN A 158 -7.33 17.17 14.04
CA ASN A 158 -7.96 17.07 15.36
C ASN A 158 -6.95 16.88 16.51
N SER A 159 -5.65 17.04 16.23
CA SER A 159 -4.54 16.84 17.18
C SER A 159 -4.63 15.54 18.00
N LYS A 160 -5.20 14.49 17.41
CA LYS A 160 -5.34 13.21 18.10
C LYS A 160 -4.01 12.46 18.15
N ASN A 161 -3.79 11.76 19.27
CA ASN A 161 -2.65 10.87 19.45
C ASN A 161 -2.80 9.54 18.70
N LEU A 162 -1.69 8.81 18.55
CA LEU A 162 -1.61 7.53 17.85
C LEU A 162 -2.58 6.46 18.40
N LEU A 163 -2.87 6.52 19.71
CA LEU A 163 -3.83 5.63 20.38
C LEU A 163 -5.25 5.74 19.81
N ASN A 164 -5.65 6.94 19.36
CA ASN A 164 -7.00 7.18 18.84
C ASN A 164 -7.20 6.71 17.40
N VAL A 165 -6.11 6.45 16.67
CA VAL A 165 -6.11 5.97 15.29
C VAL A 165 -5.71 4.50 15.19
N TRP A 166 -5.49 3.84 16.33
CA TRP A 166 -5.15 2.42 16.38
C TRP A 166 -6.17 1.51 15.68
N PRO A 167 -7.49 1.74 15.72
CA PRO A 167 -8.44 0.93 14.96
C PRO A 167 -8.18 0.97 13.45
N ASP A 168 -7.88 2.15 12.91
CA ASP A 168 -7.59 2.32 11.48
C ASP A 168 -6.28 1.62 11.08
N ILE A 169 -5.25 1.76 11.92
CA ILE A 169 -3.97 1.04 11.75
C ILE A 169 -4.20 -0.47 11.82
N GLY A 170 -5.03 -0.95 12.75
CA GLY A 170 -5.38 -2.36 12.90
C GLY A 170 -6.01 -2.94 11.64
N VAL A 171 -6.92 -2.19 11.00
CA VAL A 171 -7.51 -2.63 9.72
C VAL A 171 -6.46 -2.67 8.60
N LEU A 172 -5.58 -1.68 8.51
CA LEU A 172 -4.48 -1.71 7.53
C LEU A 172 -3.54 -2.91 7.75
N LEU A 173 -3.25 -3.26 9.00
CA LEU A 173 -2.46 -4.45 9.33
C LEU A 173 -3.19 -5.74 8.95
N ILE A 174 -4.52 -5.81 9.10
CA ILE A 174 -5.32 -6.95 8.61
C ILE A 174 -5.18 -7.08 7.09
N PHE A 175 -5.28 -5.98 6.34
CA PHE A 175 -5.04 -5.99 4.89
C PHE A 175 -3.64 -6.50 4.55
N LEU A 176 -2.62 -6.01 5.26
CA LEU A 176 -1.24 -6.44 5.06
C LEU A 176 -1.09 -7.94 5.26
N VAL A 177 -1.61 -8.49 6.38
CA VAL A 177 -1.54 -9.92 6.67
C VAL A 177 -2.26 -10.74 5.61
N ILE A 178 -3.47 -10.33 5.19
CA ILE A 178 -4.22 -11.03 4.15
C ILE A 178 -3.44 -11.06 2.83
N LEU A 179 -2.91 -9.92 2.40
CA LEU A 179 -2.14 -9.81 1.16
C LEU A 179 -0.85 -10.63 1.20
N THR A 180 -0.10 -10.58 2.30
CA THR A 180 1.11 -11.40 2.48
C THR A 180 0.77 -12.89 2.41
N ILE A 181 -0.33 -13.34 3.03
CA ILE A 181 -0.78 -14.74 2.92
C ILE A 181 -1.11 -15.09 1.47
N LEU A 182 -1.78 -14.20 0.74
CA LEU A 182 -2.09 -14.39 -0.69
C LEU A 182 -0.81 -14.46 -1.54
N ASN A 183 0.20 -13.63 -1.28
CA ASN A 183 1.48 -13.66 -1.99
C ASN A 183 2.21 -14.99 -1.78
N ILE A 184 2.31 -15.45 -0.52
CA ILE A 184 2.93 -16.75 -0.19
C ILE A 184 2.18 -17.91 -0.87
N ARG A 185 0.85 -17.82 -0.98
CA ARG A 185 0.05 -18.79 -1.73
C ARG A 185 0.24 -18.68 -3.24
N GLY A 186 0.34 -17.48 -3.79
CA GLY A 186 0.62 -17.22 -5.21
C GLY A 186 1.94 -17.84 -5.66
N LEU A 187 2.98 -17.74 -4.82
CA LEU A 187 4.29 -18.39 -5.04
C LEU A 187 4.21 -19.92 -5.13
N ARG A 188 3.11 -20.56 -4.67
CA ARG A 188 2.92 -22.02 -4.82
C ARG A 188 2.73 -22.42 -6.29
N ARG A 189 2.16 -21.54 -7.11
CA ARG A 189 1.82 -21.81 -8.51
C ARG A 189 3.05 -21.94 -9.42
N TYR A 190 4.19 -21.39 -9.00
CA TYR A 190 5.43 -21.34 -9.80
C TYR A 190 6.35 -22.55 -9.61
N ARG A 191 6.12 -23.39 -8.59
CA ARG A 191 6.88 -24.65 -8.47
C ARG A 191 6.23 -25.69 -9.37
N LYS A 192 6.65 -25.73 -10.64
CA LYS A 192 6.47 -26.94 -11.45
C LYS A 192 7.20 -28.08 -10.72
N VAL A 193 6.42 -29.10 -10.37
CA VAL A 193 6.93 -30.39 -9.90
C VAL A 193 7.75 -31.01 -11.02
#